data_AF-A0A175WC80-F1
#
_entry.id   AF-A0A175WC80-F1
#
_cell.length_a   1.000
_cell.length_b   1.000
_cell.length_c   1.000
_cell.angle_alpha   90.00
_cell.angle_beta   90.00
_cell.angle_gamma   90.00
#
_symmetry.space_group_name_H-M   'P 1'
#
loop_
_entity.id
_entity.type
_entity.pdbx_description
1 polymer ?
#
loop_
_entity_poly.entity_id
_entity_poly.type
_entity_poly.pdbx_seq_one_letter_code
_entity_poly.pdbx_strand_id
1 'polypeptide(L)'
;MDVPDEPTTPFGTFSAQTSKLQRQYQALLDQSTPFVLYRWIGTGVGLMVFFLRVFIAQGWYIVAYALGIYLLNLFLAFLQPKFDPSNEALDNDMEDGAIGSLPTKQDEEFRPFIRRLPEFKFWHSATRAVVISFVCSWFEVFNVPVFWPVLVMYWFMLFILTMRKQIQHMIKYRYVPFTVGKARYTKNSS
;
A
#
# COMPACT_ATOMS: atom_id res chain seq x y z
N MET A 1 -43.77 20.25 -7.52
CA MET A 1 -43.11 20.41 -8.83
C MET A 1 -41.94 19.45 -8.82
N ASP A 2 -42.17 18.22 -9.28
CA ASP A 2 -42.04 17.82 -10.70
C ASP A 2 -40.55 17.72 -11.05
N VAL A 3 -39.95 16.59 -11.40
CA VAL A 3 -40.28 15.19 -11.59
C VAL A 3 -38.94 14.48 -11.28
N PRO A 4 -38.87 13.29 -10.66
CA PRO A 4 -37.60 12.57 -10.61
C PRO A 4 -37.24 12.25 -12.06
N ASP A 5 -36.26 12.96 -12.62
CA ASP A 5 -35.77 12.69 -13.95
C ASP A 5 -35.32 11.22 -14.00
N GLU A 6 -36.23 10.37 -14.49
CA GLU A 6 -35.89 9.02 -14.87
C GLU A 6 -34.73 9.15 -15.87
N PRO A 7 -33.67 8.34 -15.73
CA PRO A 7 -32.47 8.47 -16.54
C PRO A 7 -32.75 8.03 -17.98
N THR A 8 -33.42 8.87 -18.77
CA THR A 8 -33.80 8.62 -20.17
C THR A 8 -32.64 8.80 -21.13
N THR A 9 -31.49 9.31 -20.66
CA THR A 9 -30.28 9.33 -21.47
C THR A 9 -29.52 8.00 -21.30
N PRO A 10 -29.01 7.39 -22.39
CA PRO A 10 -28.15 6.20 -22.28
C PRO A 10 -27.03 6.42 -21.27
N PHE A 11 -26.42 7.61 -21.28
CA PHE A 11 -25.41 8.03 -20.30
C PHE A 11 -25.91 8.05 -18.85
N GLY A 12 -27.14 8.50 -18.59
CA GLY A 12 -27.75 8.47 -17.25
C GLY A 12 -28.03 7.04 -16.78
N THR A 13 -28.44 6.14 -17.68
CA THR A 13 -28.60 4.72 -17.35
C THR A 13 -27.24 4.08 -17.07
N PHE A 14 -26.21 4.37 -17.87
CA PHE A 14 -24.83 3.93 -17.65
C PHE A 14 -24.25 4.49 -16.35
N SER A 15 -24.47 5.77 -16.00
CA SER A 15 -23.99 6.37 -14.75
C SER A 15 -24.69 5.78 -13.52
N ALA A 16 -26.00 5.53 -13.62
CA ALA A 16 -26.76 4.87 -12.57
C ALA A 16 -26.31 3.42 -12.36
N GLN A 17 -26.03 2.68 -13.44
CA GLN A 17 -25.52 1.30 -13.38
C GLN A 17 -24.10 1.25 -12.79
N THR A 18 -23.18 2.08 -13.27
CA THR A 18 -21.80 2.16 -12.74
C THR A 18 -21.78 2.50 -11.25
N SER A 19 -22.64 3.42 -10.81
CA SER A 19 -22.79 3.78 -9.40
C SER A 19 -23.29 2.61 -8.54
N LYS A 20 -24.23 1.80 -9.05
CA LYS A 20 -24.72 0.59 -8.37
C LYS A 20 -23.62 -0.47 -8.25
N LEU A 21 -22.88 -0.75 -9.33
CA LEU A 21 -21.76 -1.69 -9.30
C LEU A 21 -20.66 -1.24 -8.33
N GLN A 22 -20.32 0.04 -8.31
CA GLN A 22 -19.31 0.58 -7.40
C GLN A 22 -19.72 0.41 -5.93
N ARG A 23 -20.99 0.67 -5.59
CA ARG A 23 -21.52 0.45 -4.23
C ARG A 23 -21.48 -1.02 -3.84
N GLN A 24 -21.85 -1.93 -4.73
CA GLN A 24 -21.78 -3.37 -4.47
C GLN A 24 -20.34 -3.87 -4.30
N TYR A 25 -19.43 -3.39 -5.15
CA TYR A 25 -18.01 -3.71 -5.03
C TYR A 25 -17.45 -3.24 -3.69
N GLN A 26 -17.77 -2.02 -3.27
CA GLN A 26 -17.36 -1.50 -1.97
C GLN A 26 -17.98 -2.31 -0.82
N ALA A 27 -19.25 -2.70 -0.91
CA ALA A 27 -19.90 -3.53 0.10
C ALA A 27 -19.23 -4.91 0.27
N LEU A 28 -18.86 -5.56 -0.84
CA LEU A 28 -18.11 -6.82 -0.81
C LEU A 28 -16.71 -6.63 -0.20
N LEU A 29 -16.04 -5.53 -0.53
CA LEU A 29 -14.76 -5.17 0.07
C LEU A 29 -14.88 -4.95 1.58
N ASP A 30 -15.90 -4.21 2.02
CA ASP A 30 -16.16 -3.92 3.43
C ASP A 30 -16.42 -5.23 4.21
N GLN A 31 -17.15 -6.18 3.61
CA GLN A 31 -17.39 -7.51 4.19
C GLN A 31 -16.11 -8.35 4.34
N SER A 32 -15.12 -8.17 3.45
CA SER A 32 -13.83 -8.87 3.50
C SER A 32 -12.85 -8.26 4.52
N THR A 33 -13.10 -7.04 4.99
CA THR A 33 -12.24 -6.28 5.93
C THR A 33 -11.80 -7.08 7.17
N PRO A 34 -12.69 -7.74 7.94
CA PRO A 34 -12.32 -8.40 9.20
C PRO A 34 -11.41 -9.62 8.99
N PHE A 35 -11.44 -10.26 7.83
CA PHE A 35 -10.73 -11.51 7.57
C PHE A 35 -9.28 -11.30 7.14
N VAL A 36 -8.49 -10.59 7.95
CA VAL A 36 -7.10 -10.21 7.65
C VAL A 36 -6.25 -11.39 7.19
N LEU A 37 -6.23 -12.48 7.98
CA LEU A 37 -5.39 -13.64 7.70
C LEU A 37 -5.80 -14.33 6.39
N TYR A 38 -7.09 -14.59 6.19
CA TYR A 38 -7.59 -15.23 4.98
C TYR A 38 -7.35 -14.40 3.72
N ARG A 39 -7.48 -13.07 3.83
CA ARG A 39 -7.14 -12.12 2.76
C ARG A 39 -5.67 -12.30 2.32
N TRP A 40 -4.75 -12.26 3.27
CA TRP A 40 -3.31 -12.43 2.99
C TRP A 40 -2.95 -13.81 2.46
N ILE A 41 -3.59 -14.87 2.98
CA ILE A 41 -3.44 -16.22 2.42
C ILE A 41 -3.92 -16.25 0.97
N GLY A 42 -5.08 -15.68 0.66
CA GLY A 42 -5.60 -15.60 -0.71
C GLY A 42 -4.63 -14.90 -1.67
N THR A 43 -4.06 -13.76 -1.25
CA THR A 43 -3.04 -13.05 -2.04
C THR A 43 -1.75 -13.88 -2.17
N GLY A 44 -1.31 -14.54 -1.10
CA GLY A 44 -0.13 -15.38 -1.09
C GLY A 44 -0.27 -16.59 -2.02
N VAL A 45 -1.43 -17.25 -2.00
CA VAL A 45 -1.75 -18.36 -2.92
C VAL A 45 -1.82 -17.85 -4.36
N GLY A 46 -2.48 -16.72 -4.63
CA GLY A 46 -2.52 -16.12 -5.96
C GLY A 46 -1.13 -15.76 -6.48
N LEU A 47 -0.28 -15.19 -5.62
CA LEU A 47 1.11 -14.87 -5.95
C LEU A 47 1.93 -16.15 -6.24
N MET A 48 1.73 -17.20 -5.45
CA MET A 48 2.38 -18.50 -5.65
C MET A 48 1.96 -19.14 -6.98
N VAL A 49 0.67 -19.12 -7.32
CA VAL A 49 0.14 -19.61 -8.60
C VAL A 49 0.75 -18.83 -9.77
N PHE A 50 0.85 -17.51 -9.64
CA PHE A 50 1.50 -16.67 -10.65
C PHE A 50 2.99 -17.03 -10.82
N PHE A 51 3.75 -17.15 -9.74
CA PHE A 51 5.16 -17.55 -9.82
C PHE A 51 5.32 -18.97 -10.39
N LEU A 52 4.46 -19.90 -10.00
CA LEU A 52 4.46 -21.26 -10.55
C LEU A 52 4.22 -21.25 -12.06
N ARG A 53 3.27 -20.42 -12.54
CA ARG A 53 2.97 -20.25 -13.96
C ARG A 53 4.16 -19.67 -14.74
N VAL A 54 4.85 -18.67 -14.18
CA VAL A 54 6.07 -18.07 -14.75
C VAL A 54 7.21 -19.08 -14.78
N PHE A 55 7.38 -19.85 -13.71
CA PHE A 55 8.44 -20.85 -13.57
C PHE A 55 8.27 -22.01 -14.54
N ILE A 56 7.07 -22.59 -14.64
CA ILE A 56 6.78 -23.71 -15.54
C ILE A 56 6.91 -23.29 -17.01
N ALA A 57 6.36 -22.13 -17.38
CA ALA A 57 6.36 -21.69 -18.77
C ALA A 57 7.61 -20.92 -19.19
N GLN A 58 8.53 -20.66 -18.24
CA GLN A 58 9.81 -20.00 -18.47
C GLN A 58 9.71 -18.70 -19.30
N GLY A 59 8.71 -17.88 -19.02
CA GLY A 59 8.41 -16.65 -19.76
C GLY A 59 7.72 -15.59 -18.91
N TRP A 60 7.38 -14.45 -19.50
CA TRP A 60 6.74 -13.32 -18.83
C TRP A 60 7.56 -12.73 -17.66
N TYR A 61 8.89 -12.83 -17.72
CA TYR A 61 9.79 -12.29 -16.70
C TYR A 61 9.62 -10.79 -16.48
N ILE A 62 9.31 -10.02 -17.53
CA ILE A 62 9.00 -8.58 -17.40
C ILE A 62 7.77 -8.36 -16.53
N VAL A 63 6.71 -9.16 -16.71
CA VAL A 63 5.48 -9.05 -15.92
C VAL A 63 5.77 -9.37 -14.46
N ALA A 64 6.54 -10.42 -14.20
CA ALA A 64 6.95 -10.79 -12.84
C ALA A 64 7.83 -9.72 -12.19
N TYR A 65 8.74 -9.13 -12.95
CA TYR A 65 9.60 -8.04 -12.50
C TYR A 65 8.80 -6.76 -12.20
N ALA A 66 7.87 -6.37 -13.07
CA ALA A 66 6.98 -5.24 -12.86
C ALA A 66 6.10 -5.45 -11.61
N LEU A 67 5.56 -6.65 -11.42
CA LEU A 67 4.84 -7.03 -10.20
C LEU A 67 5.76 -6.90 -8.97
N GLY A 68 6.98 -7.40 -9.05
CA GLY A 68 7.96 -7.32 -7.96
C GLY A 68 8.32 -5.89 -7.58
N ILE A 69 8.56 -5.01 -8.55
CA ILE A 69 8.81 -3.58 -8.28
C ILE A 69 7.57 -2.92 -7.68
N TYR A 70 6.38 -3.23 -8.19
CA TYR A 70 5.15 -2.65 -7.69
C TYR A 70 4.87 -3.08 -6.24
N LEU A 71 5.05 -4.35 -5.91
CA LEU A 71 4.93 -4.86 -4.53
C LEU A 71 5.97 -4.23 -3.61
N LEU A 72 7.21 -4.03 -4.08
CA LEU A 72 8.24 -3.33 -3.33
C LEU A 72 7.85 -1.87 -3.04
N ASN A 73 7.33 -1.15 -4.05
CA ASN A 73 6.85 0.22 -3.88
C ASN A 73 5.68 0.30 -2.88
N LEU A 74 4.73 -0.63 -2.98
CA LEU A 74 3.63 -0.75 -2.03
C LEU A 74 4.13 -1.03 -0.61
N PHE A 75 5.13 -1.90 -0.46
CA PHE A 75 5.74 -2.23 0.83
C PHE A 75 6.48 -1.03 1.43
N LEU A 76 7.20 -0.26 0.61
CA LEU A 76 7.82 0.98 1.03
C LEU A 76 6.77 2.01 1.51
N ALA A 77 5.69 2.19 0.75
CA ALA A 77 4.58 3.06 1.13
C ALA A 77 3.84 2.59 2.40
N PHE A 78 3.89 1.29 2.69
CA PHE A 78 3.37 0.75 3.96
C PHE A 78 4.28 1.09 5.15
N LEU A 79 5.60 1.12 4.96
CA LEU A 79 6.57 1.47 5.99
C LEU A 79 6.70 2.99 6.23
N GLN A 80 6.36 3.81 5.24
CA GLN A 80 6.46 5.26 5.36
C GLN A 80 5.29 5.85 6.15
N PRO A 81 5.56 6.82 7.05
CA PRO A 81 4.52 7.56 7.76
C PRO A 81 3.75 8.44 6.77
N LYS A 82 2.48 8.74 7.07
CA LYS A 82 1.66 9.64 6.24
C LYS A 82 2.14 11.09 6.33
N PHE A 83 2.54 11.50 7.52
CA PHE A 83 3.16 12.79 7.79
C PHE A 83 4.66 12.55 7.88
N ASP A 84 5.40 12.99 6.86
CA ASP A 84 6.84 12.81 6.82
C ASP A 84 7.48 13.76 7.85
N PRO A 85 8.12 13.24 8.92
CA PRO A 85 8.68 14.07 9.99
C PRO A 85 9.81 14.97 9.49
N SER A 86 10.37 14.72 8.29
CA SER A 86 11.31 15.64 7.66
C SER A 86 10.68 16.97 7.27
N ASN A 87 9.39 16.99 6.93
CA ASN A 87 8.68 18.22 6.61
C ASN A 87 8.40 19.01 7.89
N GLU A 88 7.95 18.34 8.95
CA GLU A 88 7.76 18.99 10.26
C GLU A 88 9.10 19.48 10.83
N ALA A 89 10.20 18.72 10.68
CA ALA A 89 11.53 19.16 11.11
C ALA A 89 12.04 20.36 10.30
N LEU A 90 11.83 20.40 8.98
CA LEU A 90 12.17 21.57 8.16
C LEU A 90 11.33 22.78 8.50
N ASP A 91 10.02 22.59 8.74
CA ASP A 91 9.14 23.68 9.15
C ASP A 91 9.58 24.24 10.51
N ASN A 92 9.92 23.35 11.48
CA ASN A 92 10.48 23.77 12.76
C ASN A 92 11.86 24.45 12.62
N ASP A 93 12.77 23.91 11.80
CA ASP A 93 14.12 24.47 11.59
C ASP A 93 14.07 25.81 10.81
N MET A 94 13.10 25.99 9.90
CA MET A 94 12.87 27.25 9.17
C MET A 94 12.15 28.29 10.05
N GLU A 95 11.31 27.85 10.98
CA GLU A 95 10.64 28.71 11.96
C GLU A 95 11.55 29.05 13.15
N ASP A 96 12.63 28.31 13.39
CA ASP A 96 13.61 28.54 14.48
C ASP A 96 14.48 29.80 14.32
N GLY A 97 14.15 30.67 13.35
CA GLY A 97 14.50 32.09 13.39
C GLY A 97 13.67 32.91 14.41
N ALA A 98 12.64 32.33 15.01
CA ALA A 98 11.76 32.97 15.99
C ALA A 98 11.93 32.37 17.39
N ILE A 99 12.74 33.06 18.18
CA ILE A 99 12.94 32.90 19.62
C ILE A 99 11.60 32.64 20.34
N GLY A 100 11.46 31.49 21.01
CA GLY A 100 10.75 31.42 22.28
C GLY A 100 9.40 30.68 22.36
N SER A 101 9.16 29.62 21.61
CA SER A 101 8.12 28.66 22.01
C SER A 101 8.66 27.76 23.13
N LEU A 102 8.16 27.97 24.36
CA LEU A 102 8.56 27.22 25.55
C LEU A 102 8.34 25.71 25.32
N PRO A 103 9.29 24.84 25.74
CA PRO A 103 9.17 23.41 25.59
C PRO A 103 8.09 22.87 26.53
N THR A 104 6.85 22.85 26.10
CA THR A 104 5.75 22.11 26.74
C THR A 104 5.95 20.62 26.51
N LYS A 105 6.97 20.07 27.16
CA LYS A 105 7.12 18.64 27.40
C LYS A 105 5.94 18.18 28.27
N GLN A 106 4.79 17.84 27.68
CA GLN A 106 3.86 16.83 28.21
C GLN A 106 2.57 16.64 27.40
N ASP A 107 2.29 17.49 26.42
CA ASP A 107 1.24 17.20 25.45
C ASP A 107 1.90 16.63 24.19
N GLU A 108 2.53 15.46 24.34
CA GLU A 108 2.74 14.56 23.21
C GLU A 108 1.35 14.17 22.72
N GLU A 109 0.74 15.05 21.94
CA GLU A 109 -0.47 14.80 21.17
C GLU A 109 -0.22 13.45 20.52
N PHE A 110 -0.93 12.43 21.01
CA PHE A 110 -0.73 11.07 20.59
C PHE A 110 -1.24 10.98 19.15
N ARG A 111 -0.43 11.43 18.18
CA ARG A 111 -0.71 11.31 16.76
C ARG A 111 -0.58 9.83 16.48
N PRO A 112 -1.68 9.07 16.37
CA PRO A 112 -1.58 7.65 16.12
C PRO A 112 -0.80 7.52 14.82
N PHE A 113 0.31 6.79 14.77
CA PHE A 113 1.10 6.64 13.55
C PHE A 113 0.20 6.16 12.41
N ILE A 114 -0.24 7.09 11.57
CA ILE A 114 -1.04 6.77 10.40
C ILE A 114 -0.02 6.42 9.33
N ARG A 115 0.17 5.12 9.11
CA ARG A 115 0.84 4.59 7.93
C ARG A 115 0.29 5.26 6.66
N ARG A 116 1.16 5.67 5.74
CA ARG A 116 0.75 6.30 4.46
C ARG A 116 -0.20 5.37 3.70
N LEU A 117 0.06 4.07 3.73
CA LEU A 117 -0.81 3.05 3.15
C LEU A 117 -1.41 2.13 4.23
N PRO A 118 -2.73 2.23 4.50
CA PRO A 118 -3.43 1.28 5.35
C PRO A 118 -3.32 -0.15 4.82
N GLU A 119 -3.22 -1.14 5.71
CA GLU A 119 -3.08 -2.56 5.35
C GLU A 119 -4.15 -3.04 4.38
N PHE A 120 -5.42 -2.64 4.57
CA PHE A 120 -6.49 -3.02 3.66
C PHE A 120 -6.25 -2.51 2.23
N LYS A 121 -5.79 -1.26 2.08
CA LYS A 121 -5.44 -0.68 0.77
C LYS A 121 -4.20 -1.33 0.17
N PHE A 122 -3.21 -1.66 1.01
CA PHE A 122 -2.02 -2.40 0.62
C PHE A 122 -2.39 -3.78 0.07
N TRP A 123 -3.19 -4.53 0.81
CA TRP A 123 -3.71 -5.84 0.40
C TRP A 123 -4.53 -5.78 -0.89
N HIS A 124 -5.46 -4.82 -0.99
CA HIS A 124 -6.32 -4.66 -2.17
C HIS A 124 -5.50 -4.36 -3.42
N SER A 125 -4.56 -3.41 -3.32
CA SER A 125 -3.67 -3.02 -4.42
C SER A 125 -2.75 -4.17 -4.83
N ALA A 126 -2.18 -4.89 -3.85
CA ALA A 126 -1.33 -6.05 -4.11
C ALA A 126 -2.12 -7.18 -4.80
N THR A 127 -3.31 -7.51 -4.30
CA THR A 127 -4.17 -8.56 -4.87
C THR A 127 -4.58 -8.21 -6.29
N ARG A 128 -4.99 -6.96 -6.54
CA ARG A 128 -5.32 -6.47 -7.89
C ARG A 128 -4.11 -6.58 -8.82
N ALA A 129 -2.92 -6.19 -8.37
CA ALA A 129 -1.71 -6.32 -9.19
C ALA A 129 -1.39 -7.78 -9.52
N VAL A 130 -1.49 -8.69 -8.55
CA VAL A 130 -1.31 -10.13 -8.79
C VAL A 130 -2.31 -10.66 -9.82
N VAL A 131 -3.59 -10.31 -9.70
CA VAL A 131 -4.63 -10.72 -10.66
C VAL A 131 -4.34 -10.17 -12.05
N ILE A 132 -3.97 -8.89 -12.17
CA ILE A 132 -3.61 -8.28 -13.45
C ILE A 132 -2.38 -8.96 -14.05
N SER A 133 -1.32 -9.16 -13.26
CA SER A 133 -0.10 -9.85 -13.70
C SER A 133 -0.39 -11.29 -14.14
N PHE A 134 -1.27 -11.97 -13.43
CA PHE A 134 -1.75 -13.29 -13.81
C PHE A 134 -2.45 -13.22 -15.17
N VAL A 135 -3.45 -12.35 -15.36
CA VAL A 135 -4.14 -12.14 -16.64
C VAL A 135 -3.15 -11.77 -17.77
N CYS A 136 -2.19 -10.88 -17.52
CA CYS A 136 -1.14 -10.53 -18.47
C CYS A 136 -0.26 -11.72 -18.87
N SER A 137 -0.11 -12.74 -18.00
CA SER A 137 0.69 -13.94 -18.30
C SER A 137 0.05 -14.88 -19.34
N TRP A 138 -1.21 -14.62 -19.76
CA TRP A 138 -1.83 -15.35 -20.88
C TRP A 138 -1.59 -14.71 -22.24
N PHE A 139 -1.23 -13.43 -22.28
CA PHE A 139 -1.03 -12.74 -23.55
C PHE A 139 0.45 -12.77 -23.92
N GLU A 140 0.76 -13.26 -25.13
CA GLU A 140 2.13 -13.34 -25.64
C GLU A 140 2.75 -11.96 -25.87
N VAL A 141 1.94 -10.91 -26.04
CA VAL A 141 2.40 -9.52 -26.21
C VAL A 141 3.30 -9.07 -25.04
N PHE A 142 3.06 -9.57 -23.83
CA PHE A 142 3.88 -9.24 -22.65
C PHE A 142 5.08 -10.20 -22.46
N ASN A 143 5.23 -11.21 -23.31
CA ASN A 143 6.33 -12.18 -23.25
C ASN A 143 7.51 -11.74 -24.12
N VAL A 144 8.23 -10.73 -23.65
CA VAL A 144 9.45 -10.26 -24.34
C VAL A 144 10.66 -11.04 -23.83
N PRO A 145 11.54 -11.55 -24.71
CA PRO A 145 12.75 -12.26 -24.30
C PRO A 145 13.69 -11.31 -23.58
N VAL A 146 13.92 -11.54 -22.28
CA VAL A 146 14.84 -10.76 -21.44
C VAL A 146 15.69 -11.71 -20.60
N PHE A 147 16.94 -11.33 -20.36
CA PHE A 147 17.86 -12.07 -19.50
C PHE A 147 17.45 -11.95 -18.02
N TRP A 148 16.61 -12.88 -17.58
CA TRP A 148 15.99 -12.87 -16.25
C TRP A 148 16.97 -12.83 -15.06
N PRO A 149 18.18 -13.42 -15.08
CA PRO A 149 19.08 -13.37 -13.93
C PRO A 149 19.51 -11.93 -13.61
N VAL A 150 19.71 -11.09 -14.64
CA VAL A 150 20.04 -9.67 -14.44
C VAL A 150 18.86 -8.92 -13.81
N LEU A 151 17.62 -9.21 -14.23
CA LEU A 151 16.43 -8.60 -13.61
C LEU A 151 16.31 -8.96 -12.12
N VAL A 152 16.57 -10.22 -11.78
CA VAL A 152 16.55 -10.69 -10.38
C VAL A 152 17.65 -10.01 -9.57
N MET A 153 18.87 -9.95 -10.09
CA MET A 153 19.98 -9.25 -9.42
C MET A 153 19.69 -7.77 -9.22
N TYR A 154 19.14 -7.11 -10.24
CA TYR A 154 18.74 -5.70 -10.14
C TYR A 154 17.62 -5.52 -9.11
N TRP A 155 16.61 -6.39 -9.09
CA TRP A 155 15.52 -6.33 -8.12
C TRP A 155 16.05 -6.47 -6.69
N PHE A 156 16.95 -7.43 -6.43
CA PHE A 156 17.56 -7.58 -5.11
C PHE A 156 18.43 -6.37 -4.72
N MET A 157 19.22 -5.84 -5.64
CA MET A 157 20.02 -4.65 -5.39
C MET A 157 19.13 -3.45 -5.02
N LEU A 158 18.06 -3.22 -5.78
CA LEU A 158 17.09 -2.17 -5.52
C LEU A 158 16.37 -2.40 -4.18
N PHE A 159 15.94 -3.63 -3.89
CA PHE A 159 15.35 -3.99 -2.61
C PHE A 159 16.28 -3.70 -1.42
N ILE A 160 17.53 -4.12 -1.48
CA ILE A 160 18.50 -3.88 -0.40
C ILE A 160 18.75 -2.38 -0.23
N LEU A 161 18.98 -1.64 -1.32
CA LEU A 161 19.21 -0.19 -1.27
C LEU A 161 18.01 0.57 -0.71
N THR A 162 16.80 0.25 -1.17
CA THR A 162 15.57 0.89 -0.69
C THR A 162 15.28 0.55 0.77
N MET A 163 15.43 -0.71 1.18
CA MET A 163 15.24 -1.11 2.58
C MET A 163 16.29 -0.50 3.49
N ARG A 164 17.57 -0.47 3.08
CA ARG A 164 18.64 0.17 3.85
C ARG A 164 18.33 1.66 4.06
N LYS A 165 17.95 2.37 3.00
CA LYS A 165 17.56 3.79 3.08
C LYS A 165 16.35 4.00 3.98
N GLN A 166 15.33 3.15 3.85
CA GLN A 166 14.11 3.24 4.66
C GLN A 166 14.42 3.00 6.14
N ILE A 167 15.22 1.97 6.47
CA ILE A 167 15.63 1.68 7.85
C ILE A 167 16.45 2.83 8.43
N GLN A 168 17.40 3.41 7.67
CA GLN A 168 18.17 4.57 8.12
C GLN A 168 17.27 5.78 8.42
N HIS A 169 16.27 6.03 7.58
CA HIS A 169 15.30 7.08 7.81
C HIS A 169 14.44 6.81 9.06
N MET A 170 13.98 5.57 9.24
CA MET A 170 13.25 5.15 10.43
C MET A 170 14.08 5.30 11.71
N ILE A 171 15.37 4.96 11.66
CA ILE A 171 16.30 5.15 12.78
C ILE A 171 16.51 6.64 13.06
N LYS A 172 16.72 7.46 12.02
CA LYS A 172 16.94 8.91 12.13
C LYS A 172 15.75 9.62 12.78
N TYR A 173 14.54 9.33 12.33
CA TYR A 173 13.32 9.97 12.83
C TYR A 173 12.57 9.15 13.89
N ARG A 174 13.20 8.08 14.39
CA ARG A 174 12.75 7.27 15.54
C ARG A 174 11.28 6.85 15.49
N TYR A 175 10.74 6.57 14.30
CA TYR A 175 9.39 5.99 14.18
C TYR A 175 9.45 4.49 13.94
N VAL A 176 8.51 3.77 14.53
CA VAL A 176 8.32 2.32 14.35
C VAL A 176 7.04 2.07 13.57
N PRO A 177 7.05 1.22 12.52
CA PRO A 177 5.89 1.03 11.67
C PRO A 177 4.83 0.15 12.35
N PHE A 178 5.22 -0.58 13.39
CA PHE A 178 4.36 -1.47 14.15
C PHE A 178 4.20 -0.94 15.58
N THR A 179 2.97 -0.59 15.98
CA THR A 179 2.64 -0.18 17.35
C THR A 179 2.53 -1.39 18.30
N VAL A 180 3.44 -2.37 18.19
CA VAL A 180 3.50 -3.52 19.09
C VAL A 180 4.10 -3.04 20.41
N GLY A 181 3.26 -2.44 21.26
CA GLY A 181 3.70 -1.97 22.57
C GLY A 181 3.14 -0.61 22.99
N LYS A 182 1.91 -0.24 22.59
CA LYS A 182 1.21 0.85 23.29
C LYS A 182 1.31 0.59 24.79
N ALA A 183 1.93 1.52 25.52
CA ALA A 183 2.04 1.47 26.96
C ALA A 183 0.63 1.24 27.51
N ARG A 184 0.44 0.09 28.18
CA ARG A 184 -0.79 -0.14 28.92
C ARG A 184 -0.80 0.91 30.01
N TYR A 185 -1.68 1.90 29.89
CA TYR A 185 -1.99 2.78 31.01
C TYR A 185 -2.44 1.89 32.15
N THR A 186 -1.55 1.69 33.12
CA THR A 186 -1.94 1.09 34.40
C THR A 186 -2.85 2.12 35.02
N LYS A 187 -4.16 1.86 34.96
CA LYS A 187 -5.16 2.66 35.65
C LYS A 187 -4.81 2.50 37.14
N ASN A 188 -4.13 3.49 37.72
CA ASN A 188 -4.01 3.58 39.16
C ASN A 188 -5.43 3.77 39.68
N SER A 189 -6.05 2.66 40.07
CA SER A 189 -7.23 2.66 40.92
C SER A 189 -6.78 3.17 42.28
N SER A 190 -7.05 4.44 42.54
CA SER A 190 -7.22 4.99 43.88
C SER A 190 -8.68 5.39 44.01
#